data_AF-A0A396GFK8-F1
#
_entry.id   AF-A0A396GFK8-F1
#
_cell.length_a   1.000
_cell.length_b   1.000
_cell.length_c   1.000
_cell.angle_alpha   90.00
_cell.angle_beta   90.00
_cell.angle_gamma   90.00
#
_symmetry.space_group_name_H-M   'P 1'
#
loop_
_entity.id
_entity.type
_entity.pdbx_description
1 polymer ?
#
loop_
_entity_poly.entity_id
_entity_poly.type
_entity_poly.pdbx_seq_one_letter_code
_entity_poly.pdbx_strand_id
1 'polypeptide(L)'
;MQRGIENLNISIAIELSLSLLSFKTLKILKLEWLKVKDLSHQVYLPLLKTLHLNKVYIRHEHLVKLLLCSPILGDMQIIYLHILHSLLPKEEKFKALPYLI
;
A
#
# COMPACT_ATOMS: atom_id res chain seq x y z
N MET A 1 44.52 3.40 -8.66
CA MET A 1 43.69 2.31 -8.10
C MET A 1 42.23 2.57 -8.51
N GLN A 2 41.70 1.85 -9.50
CA GLN A 2 40.31 1.97 -9.96
C GLN A 2 39.42 1.00 -9.18
N ARG A 3 38.32 1.51 -8.60
CA ARG A 3 37.28 0.65 -8.01
C ARG A 3 36.42 0.11 -9.16
N GLY A 4 36.54 -1.18 -9.46
CA GLY A 4 35.64 -1.88 -10.37
C GLY A 4 34.33 -2.17 -9.65
N ILE A 5 33.22 -1.61 -10.11
CA ILE A 5 31.89 -1.98 -9.64
C ILE A 5 31.47 -3.20 -10.47
N GLU A 6 31.41 -4.38 -9.85
CA GLU A 6 31.05 -5.61 -10.55
C GLU A 6 29.54 -5.75 -10.76
N ASN A 7 28.73 -5.27 -9.81
CA ASN A 7 27.27 -5.34 -9.88
C ASN A 7 26.65 -4.10 -9.20
N LEU A 8 25.85 -3.34 -9.94
CA LEU A 8 25.15 -2.15 -9.46
C LEU A 8 23.66 -2.28 -9.75
N ASN A 9 22.84 -2.39 -8.71
CA ASN A 9 21.39 -2.37 -8.82
C ASN A 9 20.86 -1.06 -8.21
N ILE A 10 20.34 -0.18 -9.07
CA ILE A 10 19.75 1.10 -8.66
C ILE A 10 18.24 0.98 -8.80
N SER A 11 17.53 1.10 -7.69
CA SER A 11 16.07 1.19 -7.64
C SER A 11 15.64 2.59 -7.22
N ILE A 12 14.98 3.32 -8.11
CA ILE A 12 14.35 4.61 -7.81
C ILE A 12 12.90 4.31 -7.45
N ALA A 13 12.55 4.40 -6.17
CA ALA A 13 11.16 4.32 -5.73
C ALA A 13 10.66 5.72 -5.40
N ILE A 14 9.58 6.16 -6.05
CA ILE A 14 8.83 7.34 -5.60
C ILE A 14 8.17 6.96 -4.28
N GLU A 15 8.50 7.67 -3.21
CA GLU A 15 7.87 7.43 -1.91
C GLU A 15 6.59 8.26 -1.80
N LEU A 16 5.46 7.58 -1.63
CA LEU A 16 4.17 8.21 -1.40
C LEU A 16 3.78 8.06 0.06
N SER A 17 3.54 9.20 0.71
CA SER A 17 2.87 9.26 2.02
C SER A 17 1.37 9.36 1.79
N LEU A 18 0.64 8.29 2.12
CA LEU A 18 -0.81 8.26 1.93
C LEU A 18 -1.56 9.07 2.98
N SER A 19 -0.87 9.60 4.00
CA SER A 19 -1.41 10.57 4.96
C SER A 19 -1.99 11.83 4.30
N LEU A 20 -1.58 12.12 3.05
CA LEU A 20 -2.13 13.20 2.25
C LEU A 20 -3.44 12.83 1.50
N LEU A 21 -3.82 11.55 1.49
CA LEU A 21 -4.96 11.02 0.73
C LEU A 21 -6.27 10.92 1.53
N SER A 22 -6.52 11.82 2.48
CA SER A 22 -7.83 11.91 3.15
C SER A 22 -8.87 12.56 2.23
N PHE A 23 -9.18 11.88 1.14
CA PHE A 23 -10.08 12.35 0.11
C PHE A 23 -11.45 11.71 0.26
N LYS A 24 -12.37 12.41 0.94
CA LYS A 24 -13.76 11.97 1.14
C LYS A 24 -14.51 11.71 -0.18
N THR A 25 -14.06 12.30 -1.28
CA THR A 25 -14.68 12.22 -2.61
C THR A 25 -13.96 11.29 -3.59
N LEU A 26 -12.80 10.74 -3.21
CA LEU A 26 -12.00 9.90 -4.11
C LEU A 26 -12.72 8.58 -4.37
N LYS A 27 -13.00 8.31 -5.65
CA LYS A 27 -13.65 7.07 -6.10
C LYS A 27 -12.70 6.06 -6.69
N ILE A 28 -11.58 6.51 -7.26
CA ILE A 28 -10.63 5.70 -8.01
C ILE A 28 -9.23 6.06 -7.52
N LEU A 29 -8.48 5.08 -7.04
CA LEU A 29 -7.08 5.21 -6.67
C LEU A 29 -6.26 4.21 -7.49
N LYS A 30 -5.37 4.73 -8.34
CA LYS A 30 -4.43 3.92 -9.12
C LYS A 30 -3.02 4.33 -8.76
N LEU A 31 -2.24 3.38 -8.26
CA LEU A 31 -0.85 3.58 -7.84
C LEU A 31 0.05 2.72 -8.74
N GLU A 32 1.07 3.36 -9.32
CA GLU A 32 2.03 2.69 -10.19
C GLU A 32 3.47 3.05 -9.80
N TRP A 33 4.38 2.05 -9.79
CA TRP A 33 5.84 2.25 -9.62
C TRP A 33 6.26 3.06 -8.39
N LEU A 34 5.65 2.80 -7.23
CA LEU A 34 5.92 3.58 -6.02
C LEU A 34 5.99 2.74 -4.75
N LYS A 35 6.60 3.31 -3.72
CA LYS A 35 6.67 2.75 -2.37
C LYS A 35 5.79 3.56 -1.43
N VAL A 36 4.82 2.90 -0.81
CA VAL A 36 3.95 3.47 0.21
C VAL A 36 4.70 3.51 1.54
N LYS A 37 5.09 4.71 1.97
CA LYS A 37 5.96 4.90 3.13
C LYS A 37 5.20 5.01 4.45
N ASP A 38 4.09 5.74 4.47
CA ASP A 38 3.34 6.00 5.71
C ASP A 38 1.81 6.04 5.53
N LEU A 39 1.12 5.37 6.47
CA LEU A 39 -0.32 5.33 6.72
C LEU A 39 -0.58 5.47 8.24
N SER A 40 0.25 6.27 8.91
CA SER A 40 0.18 6.56 10.35
C SER A 40 -1.11 7.26 10.74
N HIS A 41 -1.62 8.15 9.89
CA HIS A 41 -2.90 8.83 10.09
C HIS A 41 -4.06 8.04 9.46
N GLN A 42 -5.26 8.18 10.04
CA GLN A 42 -6.51 7.60 9.51
C GLN A 42 -6.73 8.06 8.07
N VAL A 43 -6.30 7.24 7.11
CA VAL A 43 -6.76 7.37 5.73
C VAL A 43 -8.21 6.95 5.74
N TYR A 44 -9.10 7.82 5.28
CA TYR A 44 -10.51 7.51 5.18
C TYR A 44 -10.96 7.79 3.76
N LEU A 45 -11.34 6.73 3.05
CA LEU A 45 -11.69 6.74 1.64
C LEU A 45 -13.11 6.18 1.45
N PRO A 46 -14.13 6.84 2.02
CA PRO A 46 -15.49 6.31 2.13
C PRO A 46 -16.16 6.03 0.79
N LEU A 47 -15.72 6.72 -0.27
CA LEU A 47 -16.29 6.61 -1.61
C LEU A 47 -15.40 5.83 -2.58
N LEU A 48 -14.30 5.22 -2.12
CA LEU A 48 -13.38 4.49 -2.99
C LEU A 48 -14.04 3.20 -3.48
N LYS A 49 -14.23 3.13 -4.80
CA LYS A 49 -14.81 1.99 -5.51
C LYS A 49 -13.78 1.17 -6.26
N THR A 50 -12.69 1.82 -6.70
CA THR A 50 -11.64 1.20 -7.50
C THR A 50 -10.27 1.42 -6.88
N LEU A 51 -9.55 0.33 -6.63
CA LEU A 51 -8.16 0.33 -6.16
C LEU A 51 -7.29 -0.51 -7.09
N HIS A 52 -6.41 0.15 -7.86
CA HIS A 52 -5.44 -0.53 -8.71
C HIS A 52 -4.02 -0.28 -8.20
N LEU A 53 -3.31 -1.37 -7.92
CA LEU A 53 -1.93 -1.36 -7.45
C LEU A 53 -1.06 -2.08 -8.48
N ASN A 54 -0.16 -1.37 -9.15
CA ASN A 54 0.75 -1.95 -10.13
C ASN A 54 2.21 -1.61 -9.80
N LYS A 55 3.07 -2.61 -9.54
CA LYS A 55 4.47 -2.41 -9.14
C LYS A 55 4.60 -1.52 -7.92
N VAL A 56 3.80 -1.82 -6.89
CA VAL A 56 3.74 -1.04 -5.64
C VAL A 56 4.43 -1.81 -4.51
N TYR A 57 5.22 -1.10 -3.72
CA TYR A 57 5.80 -1.61 -2.48
C TYR A 57 5.00 -1.06 -1.30
N ILE A 58 4.42 -1.93 -0.47
CA ILE A 58 3.57 -1.51 0.66
C ILE A 58 3.82 -2.40 1.87
N ARG A 59 3.75 -1.84 3.08
CA ARG A 59 3.78 -2.65 4.31
C ARG A 59 2.49 -3.44 4.46
N HIS A 60 2.55 -4.60 5.12
CA HIS A 60 1.34 -5.38 5.38
C HIS A 60 0.29 -4.58 6.17
N GLU A 61 0.68 -3.91 7.27
CA GLU A 61 -0.26 -3.11 8.07
C GLU A 61 -0.92 -1.98 7.28
N HIS A 62 -0.23 -1.48 6.27
CA HIS A 62 -0.66 -0.39 5.41
C HIS A 62 -1.71 -0.84 4.40
N LEU A 63 -1.47 -1.99 3.77
CA LEU A 63 -2.44 -2.57 2.85
C LEU A 63 -3.75 -2.88 3.59
N VAL A 64 -3.68 -3.49 4.76
CA VAL A 64 -4.87 -3.82 5.56
C VAL A 64 -5.64 -2.55 5.94
N LYS A 65 -4.96 -1.51 6.42
CA LYS A 65 -5.59 -0.21 6.70
C LYS A 65 -6.29 0.37 5.48
N LEU A 66 -5.64 0.37 4.31
CA LEU A 66 -6.21 0.90 3.07
C LEU A 66 -7.53 0.20 2.70
N LEU A 67 -7.59 -1.12 2.88
CA LEU A 67 -8.78 -1.93 2.61
C LEU A 67 -9.90 -1.66 3.63
N LEU A 68 -9.58 -1.60 4.92
CA LEU A 68 -10.56 -1.32 5.98
C LEU A 68 -11.20 0.07 5.84
N CYS A 69 -10.45 1.02 5.31
CA CYS A 69 -10.88 2.40 5.16
C CYS A 69 -11.66 2.69 3.87
N SER A 70 -11.95 1.65 3.07
CA SER A 70 -12.59 1.71 1.76
C SER A 70 -13.82 0.77 1.72
N PRO A 71 -14.90 1.06 2.48
CA PRO A 71 -15.97 0.10 2.75
C PRO A 71 -16.83 -0.29 1.53
N ILE A 72 -16.76 0.48 0.44
CA ILE A 72 -17.52 0.23 -0.79
C ILE A 72 -16.63 -0.19 -1.97
N LEU A 73 -15.40 -0.64 -1.69
CA LEU A 73 -14.46 -1.10 -2.71
C LEU A 73 -15.06 -2.29 -3.47
N GLY A 74 -15.28 -2.11 -4.77
CA GLY A 74 -15.89 -3.13 -5.64
C GLY A 74 -14.97 -3.63 -6.75
N ASP A 75 -13.99 -2.84 -7.15
CA ASP A 75 -12.99 -3.19 -8.17
C ASP A 75 -11.59 -3.08 -7.58
N MET A 76 -10.88 -4.20 -7.53
CA MET A 76 -9.54 -4.29 -7.00
C MET A 76 -8.64 -5.05 -7.97
N GLN A 77 -7.56 -4.38 -8.41
CA GLN A 77 -6.56 -4.96 -9.28
C GLN A 77 -5.20 -4.85 -8.63
N ILE A 78 -4.49 -5.98 -8.59
CA ILE A 78 -3.12 -6.04 -8.08
C ILE A 78 -2.22 -6.69 -9.13
N ILE A 79 -1.16 -5.98 -9.53
CA ILE A 79 -0.15 -6.45 -10.45
C ILE A 79 1.22 -6.14 -9.82
N TYR A 80 2.04 -7.15 -9.55
CA TYR A 80 3.38 -6.97 -8.93
C TYR A 80 3.36 -6.16 -7.61
N LEU A 81 2.60 -6.61 -6.62
CA LEU A 81 2.61 -6.02 -5.28
C LEU A 81 3.71 -6.63 -4.43
N HIS A 82 4.58 -5.79 -3.89
CA HIS A 82 5.65 -6.19 -2.98
C HIS A 82 5.24 -5.85 -1.55
N ILE A 83 4.94 -6.88 -0.77
CA ILE A 83 4.65 -6.73 0.65
C ILE A 83 5.95 -6.64 1.44
N LEU A 84 6.15 -5.49 2.08
CA LEU A 84 7.26 -5.27 2.99
C LEU A 84 6.88 -5.82 4.37
N HIS A 85 7.56 -6.87 4.80
CA HIS A 85 7.47 -7.37 6.17
C HIS A 85 8.36 -6.53 7.09
N SER A 86 7.81 -5.99 8.17
CA SER A 86 8.60 -5.38 9.23
C SER A 86 9.33 -6.46 10.03
N LEU A 87 10.60 -6.20 10.39
CA LEU A 87 11.46 -7.13 11.13
C LEU A 87 11.17 -7.16 12.66
N LEU A 88 9.94 -6.84 13.09
CA LEU A 88 9.53 -6.90 14.50
C LEU A 88 8.28 -7.77 14.70
N PRO A 89 8.19 -8.54 15.79
CA PRO A 89 7.25 -9.64 15.90
C PRO A 89 5.83 -9.20 16.30
N LYS A 90 4.86 -9.81 15.61
CA LYS A 90 3.50 -10.24 15.99
C LYS A 90 2.92 -9.63 17.29
N GLU A 91 1.79 -8.94 17.17
CA GLU A 91 0.49 -9.34 17.72
C GLU A 91 -0.56 -8.24 17.44
N GLU A 92 -1.35 -8.36 16.37
CA GLU A 92 -2.73 -7.88 16.39
C GLU A 92 -3.60 -8.93 15.69
N LYS A 93 -4.40 -9.62 16.52
CA LYS A 93 -5.39 -10.60 16.09
C LYS A 93 -6.45 -9.88 15.26
N PHE A 94 -6.42 -10.06 13.94
CA PHE A 94 -7.53 -9.71 13.06
C PHE A 94 -8.69 -10.71 13.31
N LYS A 95 -9.43 -10.50 14.40
CA LYS A 95 -10.68 -11.22 14.71
C LYS A 95 -11.93 -10.56 14.11
N ALA A 96 -11.79 -9.64 13.15
CA ALA A 96 -12.92 -8.90 12.59
C ALA A 96 -12.78 -8.73 11.07
N LEU A 97 -12.92 -9.82 10.32
CA LEU A 97 -13.32 -9.75 8.92
C LEU A 97 -14.55 -10.65 8.75
N PRO A 98 -15.77 -10.10 8.89
CA PRO A 98 -17.00 -10.87 8.75
C PRO A 98 -17.41 -11.16 7.29
N TYR A 99 -16.58 -10.84 6.29
CA TYR A 99 -17.00 -10.83 4.88
C TYR A 99 -16.08 -11.60 3.91
N LEU A 100 -15.38 -12.63 4.40
CA LEU A 100 -14.77 -13.64 3.52
C LEU A 100 -15.52 -14.97 3.69
N ILE A 101 -16.71 -15.04 3.07
CA ILE A 101 -17.37 -16.27 2.63
C ILE A 101 -17.68 -16.07 1.15
#